data_AF-A0AAW8KYT5-F1
#
_entry.id   AF-A0AAW8KYT5-F1
#
_cell.length_a   1.000
_cell.length_b   1.000
_cell.length_c   1.000
_cell.angle_alpha   90.00
_cell.angle_beta   90.00
_cell.angle_gamma   90.00
#
_symmetry.space_group_name_H-M   'P 1'
#
loop_
_entity.id
_entity.type
_entity.pdbx_description
1 polymer ?
#
loop_
_entity_poly.entity_id
_entity_poly.type
_entity_poly.pdbx_seq_one_letter_code
_entity_poly.pdbx_strand_id
1 'polypeptide(L)'
;MTSKFKLREPITGLDIERAQELCSLVIQGINQFQTDIYYHDSNQLFDHCLVDKLKLIAKNLDELIYILLGLVKPNSIHYAGMKKSVSLINTTPNVFIITAHYLNPENKYKRLLNKYYFDQELEVIKAKLSLVIVNLEKMSIQKSLKRN
;
A
#
# COMPACT_ATOMS: atom_id res chain seq x y z
N MET A 1 3.30 -31.54 -27.44
CA MET A 1 2.43 -31.34 -26.26
C MET A 1 2.23 -29.84 -26.06
N THR A 2 1.19 -29.26 -26.64
CA THR A 2 0.85 -27.85 -26.44
C THR A 2 0.15 -27.72 -25.08
N SER A 3 0.87 -27.23 -24.06
CA SER A 3 0.23 -26.90 -22.79
C SER A 3 -0.85 -25.87 -23.08
N LYS A 4 -2.12 -26.20 -22.85
CA LYS A 4 -3.23 -25.25 -22.94
C LYS A 4 -2.85 -24.02 -22.11
N PHE A 5 -2.56 -22.91 -22.77
CA PHE A 5 -2.39 -21.62 -22.12
C PHE A 5 -3.67 -21.40 -21.28
N LYS A 6 -3.54 -21.41 -19.96
CA LYS A 6 -4.61 -21.12 -19.00
C LYS A 6 -4.96 -19.64 -19.10
N LEU A 7 -5.62 -19.28 -20.20
CA LEU A 7 -5.76 -17.92 -20.71
C LEU A 7 -6.64 -17.01 -19.86
N ARG A 8 -7.31 -17.51 -18.81
CA ARG A 8 -8.29 -16.77 -18.00
C ARG A 8 -8.47 -17.33 -16.58
N GLU A 9 -7.46 -17.95 -15.98
CA GLU A 9 -7.61 -18.33 -14.58
C GLU A 9 -7.51 -17.06 -13.70
N PRO A 10 -8.50 -16.80 -12.83
CA PRO A 10 -8.37 -15.75 -11.82
C PRO A 10 -7.20 -16.09 -10.90
N ILE A 11 -6.56 -15.08 -10.34
CA ILE A 11 -5.61 -15.31 -9.26
C ILE A 11 -6.45 -15.44 -7.98
N THR A 12 -6.29 -16.56 -7.28
CA THR A 12 -6.99 -16.86 -6.04
C THR A 12 -6.00 -17.40 -5.01
N GLY A 13 -6.38 -17.36 -3.73
CA GLY A 13 -5.58 -17.88 -2.62
C GLY A 13 -5.19 -16.81 -1.61
N LEU A 14 -4.56 -17.28 -0.53
CA LEU A 14 -4.24 -16.49 0.67
C LEU A 14 -3.42 -15.24 0.36
N ASP A 15 -2.51 -15.29 -0.61
CA ASP A 15 -1.68 -14.15 -0.98
C ASP A 15 -2.51 -12.97 -1.49
N ILE A 16 -3.58 -13.22 -2.26
CA ILE A 16 -4.45 -12.13 -2.74
C ILE A 16 -5.35 -11.60 -1.64
N GLU A 17 -5.90 -12.49 -0.82
CA GLU A 17 -6.72 -12.09 0.32
C GLU A 17 -5.90 -11.21 1.28
N ARG A 18 -4.65 -11.62 1.56
CA ARG A 18 -3.71 -10.86 2.37
C ARG A 18 -3.32 -9.54 1.72
N ALA A 19 -3.11 -9.50 0.40
CA ALA A 19 -2.83 -8.24 -0.30
C ALA A 19 -3.99 -7.24 -0.21
N GLN A 20 -5.24 -7.71 -0.33
CA GLN A 20 -6.43 -6.86 -0.17
C GLN A 20 -6.60 -6.37 1.27
N GLU A 21 -6.36 -7.24 2.25
CA GLU A 21 -6.35 -6.90 3.66
C GLU A 21 -5.29 -5.81 3.96
N LEU A 22 -4.05 -6.00 3.50
CA LEU A 22 -2.96 -5.04 3.69
C LEU A 22 -3.27 -3.67 3.08
N CYS A 23 -3.87 -3.61 1.89
CA CYS A 23 -4.33 -2.34 1.33
C CYS A 23 -5.30 -1.62 2.28
N SER A 24 -6.24 -2.36 2.87
CA SER A 24 -7.23 -1.81 3.81
C SER A 24 -6.58 -1.36 5.12
N LEU A 25 -5.68 -2.17 5.69
CA LEU A 25 -4.94 -1.85 6.91
C LEU A 25 -4.07 -0.59 6.75
N VAL A 26 -3.41 -0.43 5.59
CA VAL A 26 -2.62 0.77 5.30
C VAL A 26 -3.51 2.01 5.22
N ILE A 27 -4.63 1.94 4.51
CA ILE A 27 -5.58 3.07 4.43
C ILE A 27 -6.12 3.44 5.81
N GLN A 28 -6.50 2.45 6.62
CA GLN A 28 -6.96 2.67 7.99
C GLN A 28 -5.87 3.28 8.86
N GLY A 29 -4.63 2.79 8.78
CA GLY A 29 -3.48 3.34 9.50
C GLY A 29 -3.21 4.79 9.13
N ILE A 30 -3.30 5.14 7.84
CA ILE A 30 -3.19 6.53 7.37
C ILE A 30 -4.30 7.41 7.98
N ASN A 31 -5.56 6.98 7.89
CA ASN A 31 -6.68 7.74 8.43
C ASN A 31 -6.58 7.94 9.95
N GLN A 32 -6.16 6.91 10.68
CA GLN A 32 -5.91 7.00 12.11
C GLN A 32 -4.80 7.99 12.42
N PHE A 33 -3.66 7.91 11.70
CA PHE A 33 -2.57 8.85 11.88
C PHE A 33 -2.99 10.30 11.62
N GLN A 34 -3.74 10.56 10.54
CA GLN A 34 -4.26 11.90 10.24
C GLN A 34 -5.18 12.43 11.35
N THR A 35 -5.98 11.55 11.96
CA THR A 35 -6.84 11.88 13.10
C THR A 35 -6.01 12.19 14.34
N ASP A 36 -5.00 11.34 14.63
CA ASP A 36 -4.13 11.48 15.79
C ASP A 36 -3.38 12.82 15.78
N ILE A 37 -2.96 13.30 14.61
CA ILE A 37 -2.21 14.57 14.48
C ILE A 37 -3.13 15.78 14.25
N TYR A 38 -4.45 15.61 14.22
CA TYR A 38 -5.35 16.64 13.69
C TYR A 38 -5.26 17.98 14.44
N TYR A 39 -5.20 17.93 15.76
CA TYR A 39 -5.12 19.11 16.63
C TYR A 39 -3.69 19.44 17.09
N HIS A 40 -2.69 18.75 16.54
CA HIS A 40 -1.30 18.95 16.93
C HIS A 40 -0.58 19.92 15.99
N ASP A 41 0.16 20.85 16.59
CA ASP A 41 1.13 21.67 15.87
C ASP A 41 2.37 20.83 15.49
N SER A 42 3.12 21.25 14.46
CA SER A 42 4.29 20.52 13.98
C SER A 42 5.33 20.21 15.07
N ASN A 43 5.43 21.06 16.10
CA ASN A 43 6.34 20.87 17.24
C ASN A 43 5.89 19.78 18.22
N GLN A 44 4.62 19.42 18.20
CA GLN A 44 4.03 18.41 19.09
C GLN A 44 4.04 17.02 18.46
N LEU A 45 4.49 16.89 17.22
CA LEU A 45 4.52 15.62 16.48
C LEU A 45 5.77 14.78 16.79
N PHE A 46 6.70 15.29 17.58
CA PHE A 46 7.89 14.55 18.01
C PHE A 46 7.54 13.57 19.13
N ASP A 47 6.96 12.44 18.75
CA ASP A 47 6.43 11.45 19.69
C ASP A 47 6.71 10.02 19.21
N HIS A 48 7.14 9.14 20.12
CA HIS A 48 7.48 7.76 19.79
C HIS A 48 6.28 6.95 19.29
N CYS A 49 5.07 7.21 19.80
CA CYS A 49 3.87 6.51 19.34
C CYS A 49 3.53 6.88 17.90
N LEU A 50 3.69 8.15 17.52
CA LEU A 50 3.52 8.60 16.12
C LEU A 50 4.56 7.96 15.20
N VAL A 51 5.82 7.89 15.64
CA VAL A 51 6.91 7.24 14.91
C VAL A 51 6.61 5.75 14.67
N ASP A 52 6.16 5.04 15.70
CA ASP A 52 5.88 3.61 15.59
C ASP A 52 4.65 3.32 14.72
N LYS A 53 3.63 4.20 14.74
CA LYS A 53 2.49 4.13 13.80
C LYS A 53 2.95 4.27 12.35
N LEU A 54 3.80 5.25 12.04
CA LEU A 54 4.36 5.41 10.68
C LEU A 54 5.19 4.20 10.25
N LYS A 55 6.03 3.65 11.13
CA LYS A 55 6.80 2.43 10.85
C LYS A 55 5.90 1.22 10.58
N LEU A 56 4.80 1.08 11.32
CA LEU A 56 3.83 0.01 11.11
C LEU A 56 3.15 0.12 9.73
N ILE A 57 2.75 1.34 9.34
CA ILE A 57 2.20 1.60 8.01
C ILE A 57 3.22 1.24 6.92
N ALA A 58 4.47 1.65 7.07
CA ALA A 58 5.56 1.30 6.15
C ALA A 58 5.74 -0.21 6.03
N LYS A 59 5.79 -0.93 7.16
CA LYS A 59 5.93 -2.38 7.19
C LYS A 59 4.81 -3.10 6.46
N ASN A 60 3.56 -2.65 6.64
CA ASN A 60 2.41 -3.23 5.94
C ASN A 60 2.49 -2.99 4.43
N LEU A 61 2.99 -1.82 3.99
CA LEU A 61 3.24 -1.55 2.57
C LEU A 61 4.37 -2.42 2.00
N ASP A 62 5.47 -2.61 2.74
CA ASP A 62 6.56 -3.47 2.31
C ASP A 62 6.11 -4.93 2.17
N GLU A 63 5.31 -5.43 3.13
CA GLU A 63 4.70 -6.76 3.04
C GLU A 63 3.78 -6.87 1.80
N LEU A 64 2.96 -5.85 1.55
CA LEU A 64 2.11 -5.80 0.36
C LEU A 64 2.94 -5.86 -0.91
N ILE A 65 3.98 -5.04 -1.03
CA ILE A 65 4.87 -5.01 -2.19
C ILE A 65 5.52 -6.38 -2.41
N TYR A 66 6.00 -7.02 -1.33
CA TYR A 66 6.59 -8.35 -1.37
C TYR A 66 5.61 -9.39 -1.94
N ILE A 67 4.38 -9.40 -1.44
CA ILE A 67 3.33 -10.31 -1.92
C ILE A 67 3.01 -10.04 -3.40
N LEU A 68 2.81 -8.78 -3.78
CA LEU A 68 2.49 -8.43 -5.16
C LEU A 68 3.62 -8.83 -6.11
N LEU A 69 4.89 -8.66 -5.72
CA LEU A 69 6.04 -9.13 -6.49
C LEU A 69 6.02 -10.65 -6.69
N GLY A 70 5.69 -11.43 -5.66
CA GLY A 70 5.51 -12.89 -5.78
C GLY A 70 4.39 -13.30 -6.74
N LEU A 71 3.38 -12.46 -6.90
CA LEU A 71 2.27 -12.66 -7.84
C LEU A 71 2.59 -12.22 -9.29
N VAL A 72 3.67 -11.47 -9.51
CA VAL A 72 4.10 -11.06 -10.86
C VAL A 72 4.67 -12.28 -11.62
N LYS A 73 3.86 -12.86 -12.50
CA LYS A 73 4.26 -14.00 -13.34
C LYS A 73 4.34 -13.56 -14.82
N PRO A 74 5.51 -13.55 -15.48
CA PRO A 74 5.67 -13.08 -16.86
C PRO A 74 4.74 -13.75 -17.89
N ASN A 75 4.43 -15.02 -17.69
CA ASN A 75 3.57 -15.81 -18.58
C ASN A 75 2.06 -15.70 -18.23
N SER A 76 1.69 -14.85 -17.26
CA SER A 76 0.31 -14.61 -16.87
C SER A 76 -0.30 -13.45 -17.66
N ILE A 77 -1.58 -13.57 -18.01
CA ILE A 77 -2.37 -12.47 -18.60
C ILE A 77 -2.44 -11.24 -17.67
N HIS A 78 -2.30 -11.48 -16.36
CA HIS A 78 -2.37 -10.45 -15.33
C HIS A 78 -1.03 -9.76 -15.11
N TYR A 79 0.03 -10.18 -15.81
CA TYR A 79 1.40 -9.67 -15.64
C TYR A 79 1.47 -8.14 -15.70
N ALA A 80 0.91 -7.53 -16.74
CA ALA A 80 0.95 -6.09 -16.93
C ALA A 80 0.21 -5.34 -15.81
N GLY A 81 -0.95 -5.85 -15.40
CA GLY A 81 -1.73 -5.25 -14.32
C GLY A 81 -1.02 -5.38 -12.96
N MET A 82 -0.46 -6.55 -12.65
CA MET A 82 0.26 -6.78 -11.40
C MET A 82 1.54 -5.94 -11.32
N LYS A 83 2.32 -5.91 -12.42
CA LYS A 83 3.51 -5.05 -12.53
C LYS A 83 3.15 -3.56 -12.35
N LYS A 84 2.02 -3.12 -12.91
CA LYS A 84 1.52 -1.75 -12.71
C LYS A 84 1.16 -1.50 -11.24
N SER A 85 0.47 -2.44 -10.59
CA SER A 85 0.13 -2.33 -9.16
C SER A 85 1.38 -2.19 -8.29
N VAL A 86 2.40 -3.03 -8.50
CA VAL A 86 3.70 -2.91 -7.78
C VAL A 86 4.31 -1.54 -8.04
N SER A 87 4.43 -1.12 -9.31
CA SER A 87 5.04 0.15 -9.68
C SER A 87 4.36 1.36 -9.03
N LEU A 88 3.03 1.32 -8.88
CA LEU A 88 2.26 2.40 -8.26
C LEU A 88 2.67 2.66 -6.79
N ILE A 89 2.97 1.59 -6.04
CA ILE A 89 3.19 1.66 -4.59
C ILE A 89 4.64 1.39 -4.16
N ASN A 90 5.54 0.98 -5.06
CA ASN A 90 6.89 0.52 -4.69
C ASN A 90 7.71 1.53 -3.85
N THR A 91 7.48 2.83 -4.02
CA THR A 91 8.20 3.88 -3.29
C THR A 91 7.37 4.53 -2.18
N THR A 92 6.12 4.13 -1.98
CA THR A 92 5.25 4.73 -0.96
C THR A 92 5.71 4.48 0.49
N PRO A 93 6.35 3.34 0.86
CA PRO A 93 6.91 3.16 2.20
C PRO A 93 7.86 4.28 2.61
N ASN A 94 8.64 4.83 1.67
CA ASN A 94 9.65 5.85 1.94
C ASN A 94 9.06 7.11 2.57
N VAL A 95 7.83 7.49 2.20
CA VAL A 95 7.15 8.67 2.79
C VAL A 95 7.02 8.47 4.30
N PHE A 96 6.57 7.29 4.73
CA PHE A 96 6.39 6.96 6.14
C PHE A 96 7.73 6.79 6.87
N ILE A 97 8.71 6.12 6.26
CA ILE A 97 10.03 5.88 6.84
C ILE A 97 10.77 7.22 7.07
N ILE A 98 10.77 8.09 6.07
CA ILE A 98 11.44 9.39 6.14
C ILE A 98 10.74 10.27 7.18
N THR A 99 9.41 10.32 7.18
CA THR A 99 8.67 11.09 8.19
C THR A 99 8.88 10.53 9.59
N ALA A 100 8.86 9.20 9.78
CA ALA A 100 9.13 8.56 11.06
C ALA A 100 10.53 8.89 11.59
N HIS A 101 11.53 8.94 10.70
CA HIS A 101 12.86 9.41 11.05
C HIS A 101 12.78 10.84 11.60
N TYR A 102 12.24 11.80 10.84
CA TYR A 102 12.24 13.19 11.29
C TYR A 102 11.33 13.50 12.50
N LEU A 103 10.31 12.67 12.75
CA LEU A 103 9.48 12.76 13.95
C LEU A 103 10.07 12.08 15.19
N ASN A 104 11.18 11.33 15.05
CA ASN A 104 11.81 10.70 16.22
C ASN A 104 12.31 11.77 17.23
N PRO A 105 11.85 11.74 18.49
CA PRO A 105 12.28 12.68 19.53
C PRO A 105 13.80 12.70 19.74
N GLU A 106 14.46 11.56 19.54
CA GLU A 106 15.90 11.36 19.73
C GLU A 106 16.74 11.96 18.60
N ASN A 107 16.12 12.30 17.46
CA ASN A 107 16.85 12.85 16.34
C ASN A 107 17.31 14.28 16.62
N LYS A 108 18.63 14.50 16.49
CA LYS A 108 19.27 15.80 16.69
C LYS A 108 18.71 16.87 15.74
N TYR A 109 18.43 16.49 14.50
CA TYR A 109 17.90 17.38 13.47
C TYR A 109 16.43 17.06 13.22
N LYS A 110 15.57 17.97 13.67
CA LYS A 110 14.12 17.87 13.53
C LYS A 110 13.66 18.61 12.28
N ARG A 111 12.80 17.99 11.49
CA ARG A 111 12.12 18.65 10.37
C ARG A 111 10.67 18.88 10.79
N LEU A 112 10.23 20.13 10.72
CA LEU A 112 8.81 20.45 10.93
C LEU A 112 7.99 19.86 9.80
N LEU A 113 7.02 19.04 10.16
CA LEU A 113 6.08 18.46 9.22
C LEU A 113 5.03 19.53 8.87
N ASN A 114 5.00 19.97 7.61
CA ASN A 114 3.89 20.78 7.14
C ASN A 114 2.69 19.85 6.91
N LYS A 115 1.70 19.96 7.80
CA LYS A 115 0.52 19.09 7.80
C LYS A 115 -0.24 19.11 6.48
N TYR A 116 -0.44 20.29 5.87
CA TYR A 116 -1.18 20.41 4.62
C TYR A 116 -0.52 19.62 3.47
N TYR A 117 0.78 19.79 3.27
CA TYR A 117 1.50 19.07 2.21
C TYR A 117 1.61 17.58 2.52
N PHE A 118 1.79 17.21 3.79
CA PHE A 118 1.85 15.82 4.17
C PHE A 118 0.49 15.11 3.98
N ASP A 119 -0.62 15.76 4.34
CA ASP A 119 -1.97 15.23 4.08
C ASP A 119 -2.19 15.00 2.58
N GLN A 120 -1.72 15.89 1.70
CA GLN A 120 -1.77 15.66 0.25
C GLN A 120 -0.99 14.42 -0.18
N GLU A 121 0.23 14.22 0.35
CA GLU A 121 1.02 13.01 0.07
C GLU A 121 0.28 11.74 0.53
N LEU A 122 -0.36 11.79 1.70
CA LEU A 122 -1.15 10.68 2.25
C LEU A 122 -2.38 10.37 1.37
N GLU A 123 -3.11 11.39 0.90
CA GLU A 123 -4.23 11.20 -0.02
C GLU A 123 -3.79 10.56 -1.35
N VAL A 124 -2.64 10.96 -1.89
CA VAL A 124 -2.08 10.34 -3.10
C VAL A 124 -1.77 8.86 -2.87
N ILE A 125 -1.23 8.51 -1.70
CA ILE A 125 -0.96 7.10 -1.33
C ILE A 125 -2.27 6.31 -1.21
N LYS A 126 -3.29 6.86 -0.54
CA LYS A 126 -4.63 6.23 -0.45
C LYS A 126 -5.23 6.00 -1.84
N ALA A 127 -5.15 6.98 -2.74
CA ALA A 127 -5.63 6.85 -4.12
C ALA A 127 -4.89 5.73 -4.89
N LYS A 128 -3.56 5.64 -4.74
CA LYS A 128 -2.78 4.54 -5.33
C LYS A 128 -3.22 3.18 -4.79
N LEU A 129 -3.45 3.05 -3.49
CA LEU A 129 -3.92 1.80 -2.87
C LEU A 129 -5.33 1.43 -3.35
N SER A 130 -6.24 2.38 -3.46
CA SER A 130 -7.57 2.15 -4.04
C SER A 130 -7.49 1.61 -5.46
N LEU A 131 -6.57 2.11 -6.29
CA LEU A 131 -6.33 1.57 -7.63
C LEU A 131 -5.76 0.14 -7.58
N VAL A 132 -4.88 -0.16 -6.63
CA VAL A 132 -4.36 -1.52 -6.43
C VAL A 132 -5.48 -2.47 -6.02
N ILE A 133 -6.36 -2.08 -5.10
CA ILE A 133 -7.54 -2.87 -4.69
C ILE A 133 -8.39 -3.21 -5.92
N VAL A 134 -8.77 -2.20 -6.71
CA VAL A 134 -9.57 -2.40 -7.93
C VAL A 134 -8.88 -3.35 -8.92
N ASN A 135 -7.56 -3.27 -9.04
CA ASN A 135 -6.80 -4.19 -9.90
C ASN A 135 -6.81 -5.61 -9.35
N LEU A 136 -6.61 -5.80 -8.04
CA LEU A 136 -6.66 -7.11 -7.39
C LEU A 136 -8.03 -7.76 -7.55
N GLU A 137 -9.10 -7.01 -7.34
CA GLU A 137 -10.49 -7.47 -7.55
C GLU A 137 -10.73 -7.91 -9.00
N LYS A 138 -10.29 -7.11 -9.98
CA LYS A 138 -10.42 -7.48 -11.39
C LYS A 138 -9.69 -8.78 -11.74
N MET A 139 -8.56 -9.05 -11.08
CA MET A 139 -7.76 -10.26 -11.29
C MET A 139 -8.32 -11.47 -10.54
N SER A 140 -9.05 -11.25 -9.45
CA SER A 140 -9.67 -12.31 -8.64
C SER A 140 -11.09 -12.69 -9.11
N ILE A 141 -11.78 -11.82 -9.86
CA ILE A 141 -13.10 -12.15 -10.42
C ILE A 141 -12.96 -13.27 -11.48
N GLN A 142 -13.44 -14.44 -11.08
CA GLN A 142 -13.74 -15.55 -11.98
C GLN A 142 -14.93 -15.11 -12.86
N LYS A 143 -14.69 -14.65 -14.08
CA LYS A 143 -15.80 -14.46 -15.04
C LYS A 143 -16.49 -15.82 -15.19
N SER A 144 -17.65 -15.99 -14.57
CA SER A 144 -18.56 -17.07 -14.95
C SER A 144 -18.93 -16.79 -16.40
N LEU A 145 -18.24 -17.47 -17.32
CA LEU A 145 -18.71 -17.61 -18.68
C LEU A 145 -19.88 -18.57 -18.62
N LYS A 146 -21.02 -18.11 -18.08
CA LYS A 146 -22.30 -18.73 -18.42
C LYS A 146 -22.46 -18.51 -19.93
N ARG A 147 -22.24 -19.59 -20.67
CA ARG A 147 -22.63 -19.73 -22.07
C ARG A 147 -24.15 -19.53 -22.11
N ASN A 148 -24.60 -18.44 -22.75
CA ASN A 148 -25.90 -18.40 -23.38
C ASN A 148 -25.71 -18.82 -24.83
#